data_AF-A0A961WEN7-F1
#
_entry.id   AF-A0A961WEN7-F1
#
_cell.length_a   1.000
_cell.length_b   1.000
_cell.length_c   1.000
_cell.angle_alpha   90.00
_cell.angle_beta   90.00
_cell.angle_gamma   90.00
#
_symmetry.space_group_name_H-M   'P 1'
#
loop_
_entity.id
_entity.type
_entity.pdbx_description
1 polymer ?
#
loop_
_entity_poly.entity_id
_entity_poly.type
_entity_poly.pdbx_seq_one_letter_code
_entity_poly.pdbx_strand_id
1 'polypeptide(L)'
;MLLRQTLLYLPAQVLGPIVQFLSIVLWTYFLDPVEMGTFALITAAQEFGYIATMFWFTLYTMRYFDRNAEPQDKAAFMNTEAGVMLAAALGTALGVMLLPLFIDVAWSPALAAGALAYCLSRTLATHLTDRARTAQDTFVYTIMQ
;
A
#
# COMPACT_ATOMS: atom_id res chain seq x y z
N MET A 1 -21.21 -3.49 20.91
CA MET A 1 -20.75 -2.79 19.69
C MET A 1 -19.31 -3.14 19.31
N LEU A 2 -18.37 -3.16 20.26
CA LEU A 2 -16.97 -3.56 20.01
C LEU A 2 -16.82 -5.00 19.48
N LEU A 3 -17.40 -6.01 20.14
CA LEU A 3 -17.23 -7.42 19.75
C LEU A 3 -17.70 -7.71 18.31
N ARG A 4 -18.82 -7.12 17.88
CA ARG A 4 -19.32 -7.26 16.50
C ARG A 4 -18.33 -6.68 15.48
N GLN A 5 -17.77 -5.51 15.75
CA GLN A 5 -16.77 -4.90 14.86
C GLN A 5 -15.47 -5.70 14.88
N THR A 6 -15.02 -6.18 16.03
CA THR A 6 -13.86 -7.07 16.13
C THR A 6 -14.04 -8.32 15.27
N LEU A 7 -15.19 -9.00 15.35
CA LEU A 7 -15.47 -10.20 14.55
C LEU A 7 -15.58 -9.90 13.05
N LEU A 8 -16.15 -8.75 12.68
CA LEU A 8 -16.27 -8.33 11.28
C LEU A 8 -14.91 -8.04 10.62
N TYR A 9 -13.96 -7.45 11.36
CA TYR A 9 -12.63 -7.12 10.85
C TYR A 9 -11.59 -8.23 11.10
N LEU A 10 -11.92 -9.26 11.88
CA LEU A 10 -11.03 -10.38 12.18
C LEU A 10 -10.50 -11.09 10.92
N PRO A 11 -11.31 -11.38 9.89
CA PRO A 11 -10.80 -12.04 8.68
C PRO A 11 -9.69 -11.24 8.01
N ALA A 12 -9.86 -9.93 7.87
CA ALA A 12 -8.85 -9.05 7.29
C ALA A 12 -7.56 -9.04 8.14
N GLN A 13 -7.68 -9.02 9.48
CA GLN A 13 -6.52 -9.03 10.38
C GLN A 13 -5.75 -10.35 10.39
N VAL A 14 -6.34 -11.45 9.90
CA VAL A 14 -5.73 -12.78 9.91
C VAL A 14 -5.26 -13.18 8.52
N LEU A 15 -6.08 -12.97 7.49
CA LEU A 15 -5.78 -13.41 6.13
C LEU A 15 -4.59 -12.66 5.52
N GLY A 16 -4.54 -11.34 5.64
CA GLY A 16 -3.43 -10.54 5.10
C GLY A 16 -2.07 -10.98 5.66
N PRO A 17 -1.89 -11.03 7.00
CA PRO A 17 -0.65 -11.53 7.60
C PRO A 17 -0.30 -12.99 7.24
N ILE A 18 -1.30 -13.88 7.14
CA ILE A 18 -1.06 -15.28 6.70
C ILE A 18 -0.53 -15.30 5.27
N VAL A 19 -1.18 -14.57 4.35
CA VAL A 19 -0.75 -14.53 2.94
C VAL A 19 0.64 -13.90 2.84
N GLN A 20 0.92 -12.84 3.58
CA GLN A 20 2.25 -12.22 3.63
C GLN A 20 3.31 -13.19 4.15
N PHE A 21 3.02 -13.94 5.22
CA PHE A 21 3.93 -14.94 5.77
C PHE A 21 4.16 -16.10 4.78
N LEU A 22 3.10 -16.64 4.19
CA LEU A 22 3.23 -17.68 3.18
C LEU A 22 4.03 -17.19 1.97
N SER A 23 3.84 -15.93 1.56
CA SER A 23 4.58 -15.33 0.44
C SER A 23 6.08 -15.24 0.76
N ILE A 24 6.46 -14.75 1.94
CA ILE A 24 7.89 -14.62 2.27
C ILE A 24 8.56 -16.00 2.38
N VAL A 25 7.87 -16.99 2.93
CA VAL A 25 8.35 -18.39 2.98
C VAL A 25 8.49 -18.93 1.56
N LEU A 26 7.48 -18.73 0.71
CA LEU A 26 7.51 -19.23 -0.67
C LEU A 26 8.69 -18.65 -1.44
N TRP A 27 8.97 -17.35 -1.31
CA TRP A 27 10.08 -16.71 -2.01
C TRP A 27 11.46 -17.27 -1.62
N THR A 28 11.63 -17.78 -0.41
CA THR A 28 12.91 -18.43 -0.02
C THR A 28 13.23 -19.70 -0.81
N TYR A 29 12.24 -20.32 -1.46
CA TYR A 29 12.47 -21.46 -2.34
C TYR A 29 12.91 -21.07 -3.76
N PHE A 30 12.71 -19.81 -4.15
CA PHE A 30 12.92 -19.34 -5.52
C PHE A 30 14.04 -18.30 -5.65
N LEU A 31 14.35 -17.57 -4.58
CA LEU A 31 15.30 -16.46 -4.60
C LEU A 31 16.55 -16.80 -3.80
N ASP A 32 17.71 -16.48 -4.37
CA ASP A 32 18.98 -16.57 -3.66
C ASP A 32 19.08 -15.51 -2.54
N PRO A 33 19.98 -15.67 -1.55
CA PRO A 33 20.05 -14.76 -0.40
C PRO A 33 20.20 -13.27 -0.76
N VAL A 34 20.94 -12.95 -1.82
CA VAL A 34 21.13 -11.56 -2.31
C VAL A 34 19.82 -11.01 -2.90
N GLU A 35 19.09 -11.83 -3.65
CA GLU A 35 17.81 -11.44 -4.25
C GLU A 35 16.74 -11.26 -3.17
N MET A 36 16.70 -12.14 -2.17
CA MET A 36 15.84 -11.98 -0.99
C MET A 36 16.14 -10.69 -0.23
N GLY A 37 17.43 -10.36 -0.04
CA GLY A 37 17.83 -9.11 0.59
C GLY A 37 17.39 -7.89 -0.21
N THR A 38 17.52 -7.94 -1.54
CA THR A 38 17.09 -6.88 -2.44
C THR A 38 15.58 -6.69 -2.43
N PHE A 39 14.82 -7.79 -2.46
CA PHE A 39 13.36 -7.77 -2.32
C PHE A 39 12.92 -7.12 -1.01
N ALA A 40 13.51 -7.53 0.12
CA ALA A 40 13.21 -6.96 1.42
C ALA A 40 13.51 -5.46 1.49
N LEU A 41 14.62 -5.02 0.88
CA LEU A 41 14.99 -3.61 0.81
C LEU A 41 13.99 -2.80 -0.02
N ILE A 42 13.56 -3.31 -1.18
CA ILE A 42 12.54 -2.69 -2.03
C ILE A 42 11.24 -2.51 -1.25
N THR A 43 10.78 -3.56 -0.57
CA THR A 43 9.58 -3.51 0.28
C THR A 43 9.72 -2.46 1.38
N ALA A 44 10.85 -2.44 2.10
CA ALA A 44 11.07 -1.47 3.17
C ALA A 44 11.10 -0.02 2.65
N ALA A 45 11.77 0.23 1.52
CA ALA A 45 11.83 1.54 0.90
C ALA A 45 10.46 2.00 0.38
N GLN A 46 9.65 1.08 -0.15
CA GLN A 46 8.27 1.37 -0.55
C GLN A 46 7.42 1.77 0.66
N GLU A 47 7.47 1.00 1.76
CA GLU A 47 6.69 1.30 2.97
C GLU A 47 7.11 2.64 3.58
N PHE A 48 8.43 2.94 3.59
CA PHE A 48 8.93 4.25 4.00
C PHE A 48 8.46 5.38 3.09
N GLY A 49 8.51 5.18 1.77
CA GLY A 49 7.98 6.13 0.79
C GLY A 49 6.49 6.41 1.01
N TYR A 50 5.69 5.37 1.23
CA TYR A 50 4.27 5.51 1.57
C TYR A 50 4.06 6.37 2.82
N ILE A 51 4.82 6.13 3.89
CA ILE A 51 4.76 6.93 5.11
C ILE A 51 5.08 8.39 4.81
N ALA A 52 6.14 8.65 4.04
CA ALA A 52 6.59 9.99 3.71
C ALA A 52 5.61 10.74 2.78
N THR A 53 4.99 10.06 1.81
CA THR A 53 4.24 10.73 0.74
C THR A 53 2.73 10.63 0.88
N MET A 54 2.20 9.53 1.43
CA MET A 54 0.75 9.21 1.39
C MET A 54 0.09 9.17 2.76
N PHE A 55 0.80 8.68 3.78
CA PHE A 55 0.19 8.34 5.07
C PHE A 55 -0.51 9.52 5.77
N TRP A 56 0.05 10.73 5.64
CA TRP A 56 -0.60 11.94 6.17
C TRP A 56 -1.99 12.18 5.55
N PHE A 57 -2.15 11.90 4.26
CA PHE A 57 -3.43 12.06 3.57
C PHE A 57 -4.39 10.93 3.92
N THR A 58 -3.89 9.71 4.12
CA THR A 58 -4.71 8.62 4.67
C THR A 58 -5.30 8.98 6.04
N LEU A 59 -4.50 9.59 6.93
CA LEU A 59 -4.99 10.10 8.22
C LEU A 59 -6.04 11.21 8.05
N TYR A 60 -5.83 12.11 7.09
CA TYR A 60 -6.80 13.14 6.73
C TYR A 60 -8.12 12.52 6.26
N THR A 61 -8.08 11.57 5.33
CA THR A 61 -9.26 10.82 4.85
C THR A 61 -10.01 10.15 6.00
N MET A 62 -9.30 9.42 6.88
CA MET A 62 -9.95 8.74 8.02
C MET A 62 -10.68 9.69 8.97
N ARG A 63 -10.24 10.96 9.04
CA ARG A 63 -10.80 11.97 9.94
C ARG A 63 -11.90 12.81 9.30
N TYR A 64 -11.76 13.15 8.02
CA TYR A 64 -12.57 14.18 7.37
C TYR A 64 -13.40 13.67 6.20
N PHE A 65 -13.25 12.40 5.80
CA PHE A 65 -14.09 11.82 4.78
C PHE A 65 -15.53 11.71 5.26
N ASP A 66 -16.42 12.47 4.62
CA ASP A 66 -17.86 12.40 4.86
C ASP A 66 -18.56 11.64 3.72
N ARG A 67 -19.04 10.43 4.04
CA ARG A 67 -19.80 9.60 3.09
C ARG A 67 -21.16 10.18 2.73
N ASN A 68 -21.70 11.09 3.53
CA ASN A 68 -23.03 11.68 3.37
C ASN A 68 -22.97 13.09 2.76
N ALA A 69 -21.77 13.61 2.46
CA ALA A 69 -21.60 14.91 1.83
C ALA A 69 -22.36 15.04 0.50
N GLU A 70 -22.64 16.29 0.12
CA GLU A 70 -23.26 16.62 -1.15
C GLU A 70 -22.43 16.09 -2.34
N PRO A 71 -23.04 15.76 -3.48
CA PRO A 71 -22.34 15.19 -4.63
C PRO A 71 -21.14 16.03 -5.11
N GLN A 72 -21.26 17.36 -5.04
CA GLN A 72 -20.20 18.28 -5.43
C GLN A 72 -18.97 18.18 -4.51
N ASP A 73 -19.19 18.13 -3.20
CA ASP A 73 -18.12 18.03 -2.21
C ASP A 73 -17.42 16.66 -2.27
N LYS A 74 -18.19 15.60 -2.53
CA LYS A 74 -17.64 14.27 -2.79
C LYS A 74 -16.75 14.26 -4.02
N ALA A 75 -17.19 14.86 -5.12
CA ALA A 75 -16.39 14.93 -6.35
C ALA A 75 -15.11 15.75 -6.13
N ALA A 76 -15.18 16.87 -5.40
CA ALA A 76 -14.02 17.69 -5.06
C ALA A 76 -13.01 16.90 -4.20
N PHE A 77 -13.49 16.14 -3.21
CA PHE A 77 -12.66 15.26 -2.40
C PHE A 77 -11.98 14.18 -3.27
N MET A 78 -12.74 13.46 -4.09
CA MET A 78 -12.20 12.38 -4.93
C MET A 78 -11.18 12.87 -5.96
N ASN A 79 -11.37 14.07 -6.52
CA ASN A 79 -10.38 14.69 -7.41
C ASN A 79 -9.07 15.00 -6.69
N THR A 80 -9.16 15.50 -5.46
CA THR A 80 -7.99 15.77 -4.61
C THR A 80 -7.29 14.48 -4.22
N GLU A 81 -8.06 13.48 -3.77
CA GLU A 81 -7.57 12.14 -3.41
C GLU A 81 -6.83 11.50 -4.59
N ALA A 82 -7.40 11.52 -5.80
CA ALA A 82 -6.75 10.98 -6.99
C ALA A 82 -5.43 11.69 -7.30
N GLY A 83 -5.38 13.02 -7.18
CA GLY A 83 -4.16 13.80 -7.38
C GLY A 83 -3.06 13.47 -6.36
N VAL A 84 -3.42 13.38 -5.08
CA VAL A 84 -2.49 13.01 -4.01
C VAL A 84 -2.01 11.57 -4.19
N MET A 85 -2.91 10.63 -4.49
CA MET A 85 -2.57 9.23 -4.77
C MET A 85 -1.58 9.10 -5.92
N LEU A 86 -1.80 9.82 -7.02
CA LEU A 86 -0.88 9.82 -8.16
C LEU A 86 0.49 10.39 -7.78
N ALA A 87 0.52 11.55 -7.14
CA ALA A 87 1.77 12.20 -6.73
C ALA A 87 2.57 11.33 -5.74
N ALA A 88 1.89 10.74 -4.76
CA ALA A 88 2.50 9.86 -3.77
C ALA A 88 3.01 8.55 -4.37
N ALA A 89 2.23 7.92 -5.27
CA ALA A 89 2.65 6.70 -5.94
C ALA A 89 3.88 6.94 -6.83
N LEU A 90 3.89 8.04 -7.59
CA LEU A 90 5.04 8.43 -8.41
C LEU A 90 6.26 8.79 -7.54
N GLY A 91 6.07 9.56 -6.46
CA GLY A 91 7.14 9.94 -5.55
C GLY A 91 7.77 8.73 -4.84
N THR A 92 6.95 7.82 -4.33
CA THR A 92 7.40 6.56 -3.72
C THR A 92 8.13 5.68 -4.73
N ALA A 93 7.53 5.48 -5.92
CA ALA A 93 8.16 4.69 -6.98
C ALA A 93 9.51 5.27 -7.41
N LEU A 94 9.61 6.59 -7.59
CA LEU A 94 10.87 7.25 -7.91
C LEU A 94 11.91 7.02 -6.81
N GLY A 95 11.54 7.18 -5.54
CA GLY A 95 12.43 6.93 -4.40
C GLY A 95 12.98 5.50 -4.39
N VAL A 96 12.13 4.51 -4.66
CA VAL A 96 12.53 3.10 -4.75
C VAL A 96 13.43 2.84 -5.97
N MET A 97 13.11 3.44 -7.12
CA MET A 97 13.90 3.28 -8.35
C MET A 97 15.30 3.89 -8.26
N LEU A 98 15.55 4.78 -7.31
CA LEU A 98 16.87 5.35 -7.04
C LEU A 98 17.74 4.48 -6.12
N LEU A 99 17.19 3.40 -5.53
CA LEU A 99 17.95 2.51 -4.63
C LEU A 99 19.26 1.96 -5.22
N PRO A 100 19.33 1.54 -6.51
CA PRO A 100 20.57 1.05 -7.11
C PRO A 100 21.74 2.05 -7.07
N LEU A 101 21.48 3.34 -6.84
CA LEU A 101 22.53 4.35 -6.67
C LEU A 101 23.21 4.30 -5.30
N PHE A 102 22.59 3.63 -4.32
CA PHE A 102 23.03 3.57 -2.92
C PHE A 102 23.42 2.16 -2.48
N ILE A 103 23.21 1.15 -3.31
CA ILE A 103 23.53 -0.25 -3.03
C ILE A 103 24.39 -0.84 -4.13
N ASP A 104 25.30 -1.75 -3.77
CA ASP A 104 26.17 -2.45 -4.71
C ASP A 104 25.46 -3.67 -5.36
N VAL A 105 24.24 -3.44 -5.84
CA VAL A 105 23.40 -4.46 -6.49
C VAL A 105 22.78 -3.87 -7.75
N ALA A 106 23.20 -4.36 -8.91
CA ALA A 106 22.61 -3.97 -10.19
C ALA A 106 21.24 -4.62 -10.36
N TRP A 107 20.23 -3.81 -10.68
CA TRP A 107 18.89 -4.32 -10.94
C TRP A 107 18.75 -4.76 -12.40
N SER A 108 18.17 -5.94 -12.60
CA SER A 108 17.73 -6.34 -13.93
C SER A 108 16.52 -5.48 -14.37
N PRO A 109 16.28 -5.31 -15.68
CA PRO A 109 15.09 -4.61 -16.17
C PRO A 109 13.78 -5.23 -15.67
N ALA A 110 13.74 -6.55 -15.50
CA ALA A 110 12.59 -7.27 -14.96
C ALA A 110 12.33 -6.92 -13.49
N LEU A 111 13.39 -6.87 -12.67
CA LEU A 111 13.29 -6.46 -11.27
C LEU A 111 12.84 -5.01 -11.15
N ALA A 112 13.39 -4.10 -11.95
CA ALA A 112 13.00 -2.70 -11.99
C ALA A 112 11.51 -2.53 -12.36
N ALA A 113 11.04 -3.24 -13.38
CA ALA A 113 9.63 -3.21 -13.78
C ALA A 113 8.71 -3.79 -12.69
N GLY A 114 9.11 -4.89 -12.06
CA GLY A 114 8.38 -5.51 -10.95
C GLY A 114 8.31 -4.59 -9.72
N ALA A 115 9.43 -3.96 -9.36
CA ALA A 115 9.49 -2.99 -8.26
C ALA A 115 8.60 -1.78 -8.53
N LEU A 116 8.59 -1.25 -9.75
CA LEU A 116 7.72 -0.15 -10.15
C LEU A 116 6.25 -0.54 -10.03
N ALA A 117 5.85 -1.68 -10.61
CA ALA A 117 4.47 -2.16 -10.54
C ALA A 117 4.02 -2.41 -9.10
N TYR A 118 4.90 -3.00 -8.27
CA TYR A 118 4.68 -3.19 -6.85
C TYR A 118 4.50 -1.87 -6.11
N CYS A 119 5.38 -0.88 -6.30
CA CYS A 119 5.29 0.41 -5.59
C CYS A 119 4.00 1.17 -5.92
N LEU A 120 3.63 1.21 -7.20
CA LEU A 120 2.41 1.86 -7.64
C LEU A 120 1.18 1.17 -7.05
N SER A 121 1.07 -0.16 -7.24
CA SER A 121 -0.09 -0.92 -6.75
C SER A 121 -0.19 -0.89 -5.22
N ARG A 122 0.91 -1.06 -4.50
CA ARG A 122 0.96 -1.09 -3.03
C ARG A 122 0.55 0.25 -2.43
N THR A 123 1.05 1.37 -2.96
CA THR A 123 0.71 2.71 -2.47
C THR A 123 -0.80 2.98 -2.58
N LEU A 124 -1.40 2.61 -3.73
CA LEU A 124 -2.82 2.80 -3.97
C LEU A 124 -3.66 1.85 -3.12
N ALA A 125 -3.29 0.56 -3.08
CA ALA A 125 -4.01 -0.47 -2.33
C ALA A 125 -4.06 -0.15 -0.83
N THR A 126 -2.93 0.24 -0.22
CA THR A 126 -2.88 0.57 1.20
C THR A 126 -3.82 1.74 1.54
N HIS A 127 -3.80 2.82 0.74
CA HIS A 127 -4.70 3.95 0.97
C HIS A 127 -6.19 3.59 0.76
N LEU A 128 -6.51 2.92 -0.36
CA LEU A 128 -7.89 2.57 -0.69
C LEU A 128 -8.50 1.59 0.32
N THR A 129 -7.69 0.71 0.89
CA THR A 129 -8.10 -0.18 1.98
C THR A 129 -8.55 0.63 3.19
N ASP A 130 -7.75 1.61 3.64
CA ASP A 130 -8.13 2.49 4.74
C ASP A 130 -9.33 3.38 4.42
N ARG A 131 -9.46 3.84 3.18
CA ARG A 131 -10.65 4.56 2.71
C ARG A 131 -11.89 3.67 2.80
N ALA A 132 -11.81 2.40 2.37
CA ALA A 132 -12.93 1.45 2.43
C ALA A 132 -13.38 1.23 3.89
N ARG A 133 -12.43 1.07 4.81
CA ARG A 133 -12.71 1.02 6.25
C ARG A 133 -13.40 2.28 6.75
N THR A 134 -12.94 3.46 6.33
CA THR A 134 -13.54 4.75 6.69
C THR A 134 -14.97 4.88 6.17
N ALA A 135 -15.23 4.36 4.97
CA ALA A 135 -16.58 4.27 4.39
C ALA A 135 -17.46 3.18 5.04
N GLN A 136 -16.93 2.41 5.99
CA GLN A 136 -17.57 1.25 6.63
C GLN A 136 -17.85 0.07 5.66
N ASP A 137 -17.09 -0.02 4.57
CA ASP A 137 -17.14 -1.14 3.62
C ASP A 137 -16.15 -2.23 4.04
N THR A 138 -16.61 -3.11 4.94
CA THR A 138 -15.80 -4.21 5.49
C THR A 138 -15.42 -5.25 4.43
N PHE A 139 -16.25 -5.43 3.40
CA PHE A 139 -15.98 -6.43 2.37
C PHE A 139 -14.81 -5.99 1.49
N VAL A 140 -14.87 -4.77 0.96
CA VAL A 140 -13.77 -4.20 0.16
C VAL A 140 -12.50 -4.10 1.00
N TYR A 141 -12.60 -3.66 2.26
CA TYR A 141 -11.47 -3.65 3.18
C TYR A 141 -10.81 -5.02 3.34
N THR A 142 -11.60 -6.10 3.44
CA THR A 142 -11.07 -7.45 3.65
C THR A 142 -10.39 -8.01 2.40
N ILE A 143 -10.90 -7.69 1.20
CA ILE A 143 -10.33 -8.17 -0.06
C ILE A 143 -9.06 -7.41 -0.45
N MET A 144 -8.98 -6.12 -0.11
CA MET A 144 -7.85 -5.28 -0.48
C MET A 144 -6.65 -5.34 0.48
N GLN A 145 -6.83 -5.96 1.66
CA GLN A 145 -5.79 -6.18 2.68
C GLN A 145 -4.75 -7.20 2.21
#